data_AF-A0A0D9NW75-F1
#
_entry.id   AF-A0A0D9NW75-F1
#
_cell.length_a   1.000
_cell.length_b   1.000
_cell.length_c   1.000
_cell.angle_alpha   90.00
_cell.angle_beta   90.00
_cell.angle_gamma   90.00
#
_symmetry.space_group_name_H-M   'P 1'
#
loop_
_entity.id
_entity.type
_entity.pdbx_description
1 polymer ?
#
loop_
_entity_poly.entity_id
_entity_poly.type
_entity_poly.pdbx_seq_one_letter_code
_entity_poly.pdbx_strand_id
1 'polypeptide(L)'
;MRFSTLLVAGISAIAHATHDAPVVLDNPHVTYQAVFPKDAFYHGNIRGNVCGSVRASRGPHGRGVRFDVRLENLPKEGGPFLYHIHEDRVPADGNCTKTLAHLDPYGRGEDPPCDSRAKDSCQVGDLSGKYGKPKRGLEIWYFDNYTSLAEGTPAFLGNRSIVVHFANKTRITCANFEKLSGCPA
;
A
#
# COMPACT_ATOMS: atom_id res chain seq x y z
N MET A 1 -52.46 -0.21 32.77
CA MET A 1 -51.01 -0.43 32.99
C MET A 1 -50.40 -0.80 31.64
N ARG A 2 -49.62 0.08 31.02
CA ARG A 2 -49.02 -0.16 29.70
C ARG A 2 -47.59 -0.66 29.91
N PHE A 3 -47.30 -1.89 29.48
CA PHE A 3 -45.95 -2.45 29.47
C PHE A 3 -45.26 -2.00 28.18
N SER A 4 -44.24 -1.14 28.31
CA SER A 4 -43.35 -0.77 27.22
C SER A 4 -42.24 -1.81 27.11
N THR A 5 -42.28 -2.60 26.04
CA THR A 5 -41.21 -3.53 25.66
C THR A 5 -40.11 -2.74 24.95
N LEU A 6 -38.96 -2.60 25.61
CA LEU A 6 -37.72 -2.08 25.01
C LEU A 6 -37.07 -3.21 24.19
N LEU A 7 -37.10 -3.09 22.87
CA LEU A 7 -36.28 -3.91 21.97
C LEU A 7 -34.84 -3.35 21.97
N VAL A 8 -33.91 -4.08 22.55
CA VAL A 8 -32.48 -3.82 22.43
C VAL A 8 -31.99 -4.53 21.17
N ALA A 9 -31.73 -3.77 20.11
CA ALA A 9 -31.06 -4.29 18.92
C ALA A 9 -29.56 -4.45 19.22
N GLY A 10 -29.10 -5.69 19.37
CA GLY A 10 -27.69 -6.01 19.53
C GLY A 10 -26.94 -5.82 18.21
N ILE A 11 -25.94 -4.94 18.21
CA ILE A 11 -25.02 -4.78 17.09
C ILE A 11 -24.00 -5.93 17.20
N SER A 12 -24.18 -7.00 16.44
CA SER A 12 -23.16 -8.05 16.30
C SER A 12 -22.02 -7.49 15.45
N ALA A 13 -20.93 -7.07 16.11
CA ALA A 13 -19.66 -6.83 15.44
C ALA A 13 -19.15 -8.18 14.91
N ILE A 14 -19.17 -8.36 13.59
CA ILE A 14 -18.60 -9.53 12.95
C ILE A 14 -17.08 -9.37 13.04
N ALA A 15 -16.44 -10.05 14.00
CA ALA A 15 -15.00 -10.10 14.09
C ALA A 15 -14.47 -10.89 12.88
N HIS A 16 -13.84 -10.20 11.93
CA HIS A 16 -13.08 -10.89 10.88
C HIS A 16 -11.89 -11.59 11.55
N ALA A 17 -11.80 -12.92 11.37
CA ALA A 17 -10.67 -13.68 11.88
C ALA A 17 -9.38 -13.24 11.18
N THR A 18 -8.38 -12.86 11.96
CA THR A 18 -7.06 -12.47 11.47
C THR A 18 -6.27 -13.71 11.05
N HIS A 19 -5.63 -13.69 9.89
CA HIS A 19 -4.77 -14.79 9.44
C HIS A 19 -3.63 -14.31 8.55
N ASP A 20 -2.63 -15.17 8.34
CA ASP A 20 -1.48 -14.85 7.48
C ASP A 20 -1.93 -14.66 6.02
N ALA A 21 -1.27 -13.74 5.32
CA ALA A 21 -1.54 -13.49 3.92
C ALA A 21 -1.15 -14.72 3.08
N PRO A 22 -2.09 -15.34 2.34
CA PRO A 22 -1.77 -16.42 1.44
C PRO A 22 -0.89 -15.92 0.30
N VAL A 23 -0.09 -16.83 -0.25
CA VAL A 23 0.65 -16.59 -1.49
C VAL A 23 -0.36 -16.37 -2.63
N VAL A 24 -0.25 -15.26 -3.33
CA VAL A 24 -1.00 -14.96 -4.55
C VAL A 24 -0.38 -15.71 -5.72
N LEU A 25 -1.22 -16.43 -6.45
CA LEU A 25 -0.88 -17.16 -7.67
C LEU A 25 -1.65 -16.56 -8.86
N ASP A 26 -1.27 -16.99 -10.06
CA ASP A 26 -2.00 -16.67 -11.31
C ASP A 26 -2.21 -15.18 -11.62
N ASN A 27 -1.33 -14.30 -11.13
CA ASN A 27 -1.41 -12.87 -11.41
C ASN A 27 -1.40 -12.56 -12.92
N PRO A 28 -2.32 -11.76 -13.48
CA PRO A 28 -2.41 -11.51 -14.92
C PRO A 28 -1.17 -10.80 -15.51
N HIS A 29 -0.99 -10.90 -16.83
CA HIS A 29 0.05 -10.17 -17.57
C HIS A 29 -0.34 -8.70 -17.76
N VAL A 30 -0.26 -7.94 -16.68
CA VAL A 30 -0.52 -6.50 -16.64
C VAL A 30 0.59 -5.80 -15.88
N THR A 31 0.78 -4.52 -16.17
CA THR A 31 1.67 -3.65 -15.38
C THR A 31 0.85 -2.50 -14.84
N TYR A 32 1.04 -2.21 -13.56
CA TYR A 32 0.56 -0.99 -12.93
C TYR A 32 1.75 -0.11 -12.56
N GLN A 33 1.58 1.20 -12.62
CA GLN A 33 2.61 2.14 -12.19
C GLN A 33 1.98 3.28 -11.39
N ALA A 34 2.57 3.57 -10.25
CA ALA A 34 2.30 4.77 -9.48
C ALA A 34 3.45 5.74 -9.67
N VAL A 35 3.15 6.95 -10.18
CA VAL A 35 4.12 8.03 -10.40
C VAL A 35 3.84 9.13 -9.40
N PHE A 36 4.82 9.47 -8.56
CA PHE A 36 4.63 10.51 -7.54
C PHE A 36 4.52 11.89 -8.20
N PRO A 37 3.56 12.73 -7.77
CA PRO A 37 3.32 14.03 -8.38
C PRO A 37 4.46 15.00 -8.09
N LYS A 38 4.65 15.97 -8.99
CA LYS A 38 5.60 17.08 -8.77
C LYS A 38 5.14 18.02 -7.66
N ASP A 39 3.84 18.23 -7.58
CA ASP A 39 3.22 19.09 -6.57
C ASP A 39 3.27 18.40 -5.21
N ALA A 40 3.72 19.13 -4.20
CA ALA A 40 3.89 18.61 -2.86
C ALA A 40 2.55 18.51 -2.14
N PHE A 41 2.26 17.36 -1.56
CA PHE A 41 1.21 17.22 -0.55
C PHE A 41 1.68 17.77 0.80
N TYR A 42 2.93 17.47 1.17
CA TYR A 42 3.56 17.94 2.40
C TYR A 42 4.46 19.16 2.14
N HIS A 43 4.15 20.29 2.78
CA HIS A 43 4.85 21.57 2.59
C HIS A 43 5.84 21.93 3.71
N GLY A 44 6.39 20.93 4.43
CA GLY A 44 7.36 21.16 5.51
C GLY A 44 8.80 21.32 5.03
N ASN A 45 9.73 20.65 5.70
CA ASN A 45 11.18 20.76 5.50
C ASN A 45 11.75 20.09 4.22
N ILE A 46 10.95 20.02 3.16
CA ILE A 46 11.37 19.51 1.84
C ILE A 46 11.16 20.59 0.79
N ARG A 47 12.16 20.79 -0.09
CA ARG A 47 11.99 21.63 -1.28
C ARG A 47 11.45 20.76 -2.42
N GLY A 48 10.28 21.12 -2.94
CA GLY A 48 9.56 20.30 -3.92
C GLY A 48 8.86 19.11 -3.27
N ASN A 49 8.75 18.01 -4.00
CA ASN A 49 8.13 16.77 -3.51
C ASN A 49 9.09 15.59 -3.60
N VAL A 50 8.78 14.51 -2.90
CA VAL A 50 9.36 13.20 -3.18
C VAL A 50 8.85 12.75 -4.55
N CYS A 51 9.79 12.43 -5.45
CA CYS A 51 9.51 12.07 -6.83
C CYS A 51 9.93 10.62 -7.11
N GLY A 52 9.55 10.12 -8.29
CA GLY A 52 9.91 8.78 -8.75
C GLY A 52 8.67 7.95 -9.06
N SER A 53 8.80 6.63 -9.02
CA SER A 53 7.70 5.73 -9.32
C SER A 53 7.84 4.37 -8.66
N VAL A 54 6.71 3.71 -8.46
CA VAL A 54 6.62 2.30 -8.10
C VAL A 54 5.91 1.57 -9.23
N ARG A 55 6.61 0.67 -9.90
CA ARG A 55 6.05 -0.18 -10.96
C ARG A 55 5.79 -1.58 -10.40
N ALA A 56 4.62 -2.12 -10.70
CA ALA A 56 4.18 -3.44 -10.29
C ALA A 56 3.87 -4.30 -11.52
N SER A 57 4.52 -5.45 -11.65
CA SER A 57 4.32 -6.38 -12.77
C SER A 57 4.27 -7.84 -12.30
N ARG A 58 3.80 -8.75 -13.17
CA ARG A 58 3.61 -10.18 -12.83
C ARG A 58 4.93 -10.80 -12.33
N GLY A 59 4.90 -11.48 -11.18
CA GLY A 59 6.03 -12.27 -10.68
C GLY A 59 6.25 -13.59 -11.45
N PRO A 60 7.33 -14.34 -11.14
CA PRO A 60 7.69 -15.55 -11.87
C PRO A 60 6.57 -16.58 -11.80
N HIS A 61 6.23 -17.16 -12.95
CA HIS A 61 5.12 -18.13 -13.07
C HIS A 61 3.75 -17.60 -12.61
N GLY A 62 3.56 -16.29 -12.42
CA GLY A 62 2.32 -15.71 -11.88
C GLY A 62 2.24 -15.66 -10.37
N ARG A 63 3.28 -16.11 -9.67
CA ARG A 63 3.38 -16.03 -8.22
C ARG A 63 3.77 -14.61 -7.81
N GLY A 64 2.89 -13.94 -7.09
CA GLY A 64 3.13 -12.61 -6.56
C GLY A 64 3.39 -11.53 -7.61
N VAL A 65 3.94 -10.42 -7.16
CA VAL A 65 4.18 -9.19 -7.92
C VAL A 65 5.64 -8.81 -7.82
N ARG A 66 6.24 -8.48 -8.96
CA ARG A 66 7.52 -7.76 -9.00
C ARG A 66 7.26 -6.29 -8.78
N PHE A 67 7.95 -5.71 -7.80
CA PHE A 67 8.04 -4.27 -7.64
C PHE A 67 9.39 -3.76 -8.13
N ASP A 68 9.37 -2.70 -8.93
CA ASP A 68 10.51 -1.87 -9.27
C ASP A 68 10.26 -0.49 -8.65
N VAL A 69 11.07 -0.09 -7.66
CA VAL A 69 10.86 1.08 -6.81
C VAL A 69 11.97 2.08 -7.07
N ARG A 70 11.60 3.30 -7.48
CA ARG A 70 12.49 4.44 -7.60
C ARG A 70 11.97 5.60 -6.75
N LEU A 71 12.75 6.05 -5.77
CA LEU A 71 12.42 7.18 -4.91
C LEU A 71 13.54 8.19 -4.88
N GLU A 72 13.20 9.43 -5.21
CA GLU A 72 14.09 10.56 -5.27
C GLU A 72 13.62 11.69 -4.36
N ASN A 73 14.53 12.60 -4.03
CA ASN A 73 14.25 13.77 -3.21
C ASN A 73 13.60 13.47 -1.84
N LEU A 74 13.88 12.30 -1.25
CA LEU A 74 13.53 12.07 0.16
C LEU A 74 14.17 13.15 1.05
N PRO A 75 13.46 13.67 2.06
CA PRO A 75 13.99 14.67 2.98
C PRO A 75 15.30 14.21 3.64
N LYS A 76 16.13 15.17 4.09
CA LYS A 76 17.38 14.84 4.82
C LYS A 76 17.12 14.26 6.21
N GLU A 77 15.99 14.61 6.81
CA GLU A 77 15.62 14.28 8.19
C GLU A 77 14.19 13.72 8.25
N GLY A 78 13.80 13.17 9.40
CA GLY A 78 12.48 12.56 9.61
C GLY A 78 12.38 11.11 9.12
N GLY A 79 13.50 10.52 8.70
CA GLY A 79 13.63 9.08 8.46
C GLY A 79 13.79 8.27 9.77
N PRO A 80 13.88 6.93 9.67
CA PRO A 80 13.83 6.19 8.42
C PRO A 80 12.44 6.24 7.79
N PHE A 81 12.40 6.51 6.49
CA PHE A 81 11.15 6.68 5.76
C PHE A 81 10.43 5.35 5.60
N LEU A 82 9.15 5.39 5.29
CA LEU A 82 8.32 4.22 5.02
C LEU A 82 7.56 4.43 3.71
N TYR A 83 7.09 3.35 3.13
CA TYR A 83 6.19 3.34 1.99
C TYR A 83 5.30 2.10 2.07
N HIS A 84 4.01 2.31 1.85
CA HIS A 84 2.98 1.29 1.98
C HIS A 84 1.94 1.41 0.86
N ILE A 85 1.33 0.29 0.49
CA ILE A 85 0.11 0.30 -0.32
C ILE A 85 -1.06 0.58 0.62
N HIS A 86 -1.90 1.53 0.23
CA HIS A 86 -3.06 1.98 1.00
C HIS A 86 -4.37 1.50 0.38
N GLU A 87 -5.42 1.37 1.19
CA GLU A 87 -6.71 0.78 0.77
C GLU A 87 -7.42 1.57 -0.33
N ASP A 88 -7.35 2.89 -0.28
CA ASP A 88 -8.05 3.77 -1.20
C ASP A 88 -7.13 4.48 -2.18
N ARG A 89 -7.72 4.87 -3.31
CA ARG A 89 -7.08 5.73 -4.29
C ARG A 89 -6.87 7.13 -3.71
N VAL A 90 -5.81 7.79 -4.15
CA VAL A 90 -5.63 9.23 -4.00
C VAL A 90 -6.78 9.93 -4.74
N PRO A 91 -7.58 10.76 -4.07
CA PRO A 91 -8.62 11.57 -4.70
C PRO A 91 -8.04 12.63 -5.65
N ALA A 92 -8.90 13.25 -6.45
CA ALA A 92 -8.52 14.24 -7.46
C ALA A 92 -7.81 15.49 -6.88
N ASP A 93 -8.04 15.81 -5.61
CA ASP A 93 -7.38 16.91 -4.90
C ASP A 93 -5.98 16.55 -4.37
N GLY A 94 -5.49 15.34 -4.63
CA GLY A 94 -4.16 14.88 -4.21
C GLY A 94 -4.03 14.62 -2.70
N ASN A 95 -5.14 14.60 -1.96
CA ASN A 95 -5.09 14.49 -0.50
C ASN A 95 -4.69 13.08 -0.04
N CYS A 96 -3.42 12.92 0.33
CA CYS A 96 -2.89 11.63 0.77
C CYS A 96 -3.57 11.09 2.03
N THR A 97 -4.25 11.89 2.86
CA THR A 97 -4.98 11.37 4.05
C THR A 97 -6.20 10.54 3.68
N LYS A 98 -6.74 10.72 2.47
CA LYS A 98 -7.94 10.02 1.98
C LYS A 98 -7.66 8.65 1.40
N THR A 99 -6.40 8.22 1.36
CA THR A 99 -6.03 6.84 0.99
C THR A 99 -6.32 5.82 2.11
N LEU A 100 -6.77 6.30 3.28
CA LEU A 100 -7.15 5.48 4.44
C LEU A 100 -6.00 4.61 4.99
N ALA A 101 -6.31 3.44 5.55
CA ALA A 101 -5.34 2.55 6.19
C ALA A 101 -4.45 1.85 5.15
N HIS A 102 -3.48 1.06 5.62
CA HIS A 102 -2.71 0.18 4.76
C HIS A 102 -3.61 -0.93 4.19
N LEU A 103 -3.29 -1.42 2.99
CA LEU A 103 -3.95 -2.59 2.43
C LEU A 103 -3.71 -3.80 3.33
N ASP A 104 -4.72 -4.18 4.11
CA ASP A 104 -4.64 -5.26 5.09
C ASP A 104 -5.89 -6.16 5.08
N PRO A 105 -6.14 -6.87 3.96
CA PRO A 105 -7.35 -7.65 3.78
C PRO A 105 -7.50 -8.83 4.75
N TYR A 106 -6.44 -9.17 5.50
CA TYR A 106 -6.40 -10.30 6.43
C TYR A 106 -6.31 -9.88 7.89
N GLY A 107 -6.49 -8.57 8.17
CA GLY A 107 -6.66 -8.04 9.52
C GLY A 107 -5.43 -8.16 10.40
N ARG A 108 -4.22 -8.14 9.82
CA ARG A 108 -2.97 -8.32 10.57
C ARG A 108 -2.74 -7.19 11.58
N GLY A 109 -3.09 -5.95 11.23
CA GLY A 109 -2.86 -4.74 12.01
C GLY A 109 -1.43 -4.19 11.89
N GLU A 110 -1.12 -3.09 12.58
CA GLU A 110 0.22 -2.48 12.53
C GLU A 110 1.17 -2.99 13.62
N ASP A 111 0.63 -3.43 14.76
CA ASP A 111 1.39 -3.82 15.94
C ASP A 111 1.24 -5.33 16.24
N PRO A 112 2.35 -6.05 16.53
CA PRO A 112 3.74 -5.57 16.54
C PRO A 112 4.21 -5.18 15.12
N PRO A 113 5.35 -4.49 14.93
CA PRO A 113 5.86 -4.19 13.58
C PRO A 113 6.09 -5.46 12.74
N CYS A 114 6.03 -5.34 11.41
CA CYS A 114 6.27 -6.47 10.50
C CYS A 114 7.66 -7.10 10.73
N ASP A 115 7.69 -8.44 10.87
CA ASP A 115 8.92 -9.22 10.84
C ASP A 115 9.23 -9.60 9.39
N SER A 116 10.31 -9.04 8.85
CA SER A 116 10.75 -9.34 7.48
C SER A 116 11.16 -10.79 7.25
N ARG A 117 11.33 -11.60 8.31
CA ARG A 117 11.58 -13.05 8.22
C ARG A 117 10.29 -13.86 8.06
N ALA A 118 9.14 -13.30 8.42
CA ALA A 118 7.81 -13.91 8.33
C ALA A 118 6.85 -12.96 7.58
N LYS A 119 7.12 -12.71 6.30
CA LYS A 119 6.45 -11.68 5.49
C LYS A 119 4.95 -11.94 5.25
N ASP A 120 4.54 -13.19 5.34
CA ASP A 120 3.14 -13.65 5.32
C ASP A 120 2.35 -13.14 6.53
N SER A 121 3.01 -12.96 7.67
CA SER A 121 2.43 -12.36 8.89
C SER A 121 2.42 -10.82 8.89
N CYS A 122 2.71 -10.18 7.76
CA CYS A 122 2.69 -8.72 7.60
C CYS A 122 1.45 -8.26 6.82
N GLN A 123 1.06 -6.99 6.99
CA GLN A 123 0.03 -6.41 6.13
C GLN A 123 0.46 -6.54 4.67
N VAL A 124 -0.48 -6.84 3.78
CA VAL A 124 -0.20 -6.94 2.34
C VAL A 124 0.47 -5.66 1.83
N GLY A 125 0.00 -4.50 2.31
CA GLY A 125 0.54 -3.19 1.95
C GLY A 125 1.84 -2.79 2.64
N ASP A 126 2.35 -3.52 3.66
CA ASP A 126 3.56 -3.13 4.39
C ASP A 126 4.86 -3.52 3.63
N LEU A 127 5.15 -2.79 2.56
CA LEU A 127 6.34 -3.02 1.73
C LEU A 127 7.63 -2.65 2.47
N SER A 128 7.61 -1.64 3.33
CA SER A 128 8.79 -1.21 4.10
C SER A 128 9.20 -2.21 5.17
N GLY A 129 8.22 -2.79 5.88
CA GLY A 129 8.44 -3.86 6.84
C GLY A 129 8.99 -5.11 6.16
N LYS A 130 8.43 -5.49 5.01
CA LYS A 130 8.84 -6.69 4.27
C LYS A 130 10.21 -6.54 3.58
N TYR A 131 10.46 -5.43 2.89
CA TYR A 131 11.58 -5.28 1.95
C TYR A 131 12.61 -4.22 2.34
N GLY A 132 12.40 -3.55 3.47
CA GLY A 132 13.31 -2.55 4.01
C GLY A 132 12.87 -1.12 3.72
N LYS A 133 13.42 -0.21 4.53
CA LYS A 133 13.07 1.20 4.56
C LYS A 133 13.80 1.99 3.45
N PRO A 134 13.12 2.87 2.70
CA PRO A 134 13.72 3.59 1.60
C PRO A 134 14.78 4.60 2.05
N LYS A 135 15.79 4.79 1.21
CA LYS A 135 16.88 5.77 1.38
C LYS A 135 16.87 6.77 0.23
N ARG A 136 17.52 7.92 0.39
CA ARG A 136 17.63 8.92 -0.70
C ARG A 136 18.27 8.30 -1.94
N GLY A 137 17.64 8.49 -3.10
CA GLY A 137 18.11 7.94 -4.37
C GLY A 137 17.93 6.42 -4.46
N LEU A 138 16.88 5.88 -3.84
CA LEU A 138 16.59 4.46 -3.88
C LEU A 138 16.22 4.06 -5.31
N GLU A 139 16.86 3.00 -5.80
CA GLU A 139 16.45 2.24 -6.98
C GLU A 139 16.67 0.76 -6.69
N ILE A 140 15.57 0.03 -6.50
CA ILE A 140 15.59 -1.40 -6.13
C ILE A 140 14.46 -2.15 -6.83
N TRP A 141 14.56 -3.48 -6.81
CA TRP A 141 13.46 -4.34 -7.15
C TRP A 141 13.38 -5.55 -6.20
N TYR A 142 12.19 -6.12 -6.06
CA TYR A 142 11.95 -7.34 -5.29
C TYR A 142 10.64 -8.00 -5.73
N PHE A 143 10.41 -9.23 -5.26
CA PHE A 143 9.15 -9.95 -5.44
C PHE A 143 8.37 -9.99 -4.14
N ASP A 144 7.10 -9.61 -4.22
CA ASP A 144 6.11 -9.74 -3.15
C ASP A 144 5.09 -10.81 -3.46
N ASN A 145 5.03 -11.83 -2.62
CA ASN A 145 4.19 -13.00 -2.85
C ASN A 145 2.73 -12.78 -2.44
N TYR A 146 2.40 -11.65 -1.82
CA TYR A 146 1.15 -11.45 -1.10
C TYR A 146 0.26 -10.40 -1.74
N THR A 147 0.83 -9.56 -2.61
CA THR A 147 0.10 -8.57 -3.41
C THR A 147 -0.43 -9.21 -4.70
N SER A 148 -1.56 -8.69 -5.18
CA SER A 148 -2.23 -9.16 -6.39
C SER A 148 -2.41 -8.08 -7.45
N LEU A 149 -2.33 -8.50 -8.72
CA LEU A 149 -2.69 -7.76 -9.93
C LEU A 149 -4.05 -8.21 -10.49
N ALA A 150 -4.64 -9.25 -9.92
CA ALA A 150 -5.93 -9.78 -10.35
C ALA A 150 -7.08 -8.97 -9.72
N GLU A 151 -7.87 -8.32 -10.57
CA GLU A 151 -9.07 -7.58 -10.18
C GLU A 151 -10.03 -8.49 -9.39
N GLY A 152 -10.67 -7.93 -8.35
CA GLY A 152 -11.60 -8.66 -7.48
C GLY A 152 -10.96 -9.49 -6.36
N THR A 153 -9.63 -9.65 -6.35
CA THR A 153 -8.95 -10.33 -5.23
C THR A 153 -8.75 -9.40 -4.02
N PRO A 154 -8.74 -9.91 -2.78
CA PRO A 154 -8.57 -9.07 -1.59
C PRO A 154 -7.28 -8.24 -1.57
N ALA A 155 -6.20 -8.81 -2.10
CA ALA A 155 -4.88 -8.19 -2.19
C ALA A 155 -4.64 -7.38 -3.48
N PHE A 156 -5.71 -7.08 -4.24
CA PHE A 156 -5.59 -6.36 -5.51
C PHE A 156 -5.07 -4.93 -5.30
N LEU A 157 -4.00 -4.58 -6.02
CA LEU A 157 -3.35 -3.26 -5.93
C LEU A 157 -3.84 -2.24 -6.97
N GLY A 158 -4.48 -2.68 -8.05
CA GLY A 158 -4.74 -1.80 -9.21
C GLY A 158 -5.78 -0.71 -8.97
N ASN A 159 -6.57 -0.80 -7.89
CA ASN A 159 -7.48 0.24 -7.41
C ASN A 159 -6.99 0.88 -6.09
N ARG A 160 -5.68 0.81 -5.83
CA ARG A 160 -5.04 1.30 -4.61
C ARG A 160 -4.09 2.44 -4.90
N SER A 161 -3.52 2.98 -3.83
CA SER A 161 -2.43 3.95 -3.89
C SER A 161 -1.20 3.45 -3.15
N ILE A 162 -0.06 4.07 -3.42
CA ILE A 162 1.16 3.97 -2.62
C ILE A 162 1.40 5.30 -1.92
N VAL A 163 1.76 5.26 -0.64
CA VAL A 163 2.07 6.46 0.15
C VAL A 163 3.48 6.34 0.71
N VAL A 164 4.24 7.43 0.71
CA VAL A 164 5.55 7.53 1.37
C VAL A 164 5.37 8.34 2.66
N HIS A 165 5.99 7.89 3.75
CA HIS A 165 5.86 8.49 5.07
C HIS A 165 7.21 8.82 5.69
N PHE A 166 7.20 9.80 6.59
CA PHE A 166 8.22 9.94 7.63
C PHE A 166 8.17 8.76 8.62
N ALA A 167 9.19 8.63 9.46
CA ALA A 167 9.25 7.62 10.52
C ALA A 167 8.09 7.70 11.51
N ASN A 168 7.55 8.91 11.74
CA ASN A 168 6.38 9.15 12.58
C ASN A 168 5.04 8.89 11.86
N LYS A 169 5.06 8.22 10.70
CA LYS A 169 3.90 7.88 9.85
C LYS A 169 3.21 9.07 9.18
N THR A 170 3.71 10.30 9.34
CA THR A 170 3.21 11.47 8.58
C THR A 170 3.41 11.23 7.08
N ARG A 171 2.33 11.38 6.29
CA ARG A 171 2.32 11.17 4.83
C ARG A 171 3.05 12.32 4.14
N ILE A 172 3.99 11.99 3.25
CA ILE A 172 4.81 12.96 2.49
C ILE A 172 4.24 13.16 1.08
N THR A 173 4.02 12.06 0.38
CA THR A 173 3.52 12.00 -0.99
C THR A 173 2.76 10.71 -1.21
N CYS A 174 1.91 10.68 -2.23
CA CYS A 174 1.13 9.52 -2.60
C CYS A 174 0.83 9.51 -4.09
N ALA A 175 0.55 8.33 -4.63
CA ALA A 175 0.18 8.15 -6.04
C ALA A 175 -0.72 6.93 -6.23
N ASN A 176 -1.62 6.99 -7.21
CA ASN A 176 -2.45 5.86 -7.61
C ASN A 176 -1.66 4.87 -8.45
N PHE A 177 -1.94 3.58 -8.29
CA PHE A 177 -1.54 2.59 -9.27
C PHE A 177 -2.44 2.70 -10.50
N GLU A 178 -1.87 3.11 -11.62
CA GLU A 178 -2.56 3.17 -12.90
C GLU A 178 -2.12 2.01 -13.79
N LYS A 179 -3.08 1.35 -14.43
CA LYS A 179 -2.79 0.28 -15.39
C LYS A 179 -2.10 0.90 -16.60
N LEU A 180 -0.89 0.46 -16.91
CA LEU A 180 -0.23 0.85 -18.13
C LEU A 180 -0.92 0.14 -19.29
N SER A 181 -1.43 0.92 -20.25
CA SER A 181 -1.83 0.38 -21.54
C SER A 181 -0.59 -0.25 -22.18
N GLY A 182 -0.64 -1.55 -22.46
CA GLY A 182 0.31 -2.17 -23.37
C GLY A 182 0.21 -1.47 -24.73
N CYS A 183 1.24 -1.62 -25.58
CA CYS A 183 1.03 -1.33 -27.00
C CYS A 183 -0.25 -2.07 -27.45
N PRO A 184 -1.21 -1.40 -28.10
CA PRO A 184 -2.29 -2.13 -28.76
C PRO A 184 -1.64 -3.15 -29.70
N ALA A 185 -2.06 -4.40 -29.57
CA ALA A 185 -1.65 -5.47 -30.47
C ALA A 185 -2.02 -5.14 -31.93
#